data_AF-A0A397Z4T6-F1
#
_entry.id   AF-A0A397Z4T6-F1
#
_cell.length_a   1.000
_cell.length_b   1.000
_cell.length_c   1.000
_cell.angle_alpha   90.00
_cell.angle_beta   90.00
_cell.angle_gamma   90.00
#
_symmetry.space_group_name_H-M   'P 1'
#
loop_
_entity.id
_entity.type
_entity.pdbx_description
1 polymer ?
#
loop_
_entity_poly.entity_id
_entity_poly.type
_entity_poly.pdbx_seq_one_letter_code
_entity_poly.pdbx_strand_id
1 'polypeptide(L)'
;KKKTLLGEEVGCRSEGSSSSLLPKLSIHSQGSIIEMNLIISVNMKRLTLHELMGVFEEEGAQVMSANLQNLNDRTAYTIIAQAIISRIGIDPSRIEKRVRDIIF
;
A
#
# COMPACT_ATOMS: atom_id res chain seq x y z
N LYS A 1 -33.07 29.38 1.34
CA LYS A 1 -32.02 30.41 1.14
C LYS A 1 -31.77 31.08 2.49
N LYS A 2 -30.81 30.57 3.29
CA LYS A 2 -30.53 31.03 4.66
C LYS A 2 -29.05 31.42 4.75
N LYS A 3 -28.81 32.55 5.41
CA LYS A 3 -27.58 33.35 5.50
C LYS A 3 -27.02 33.21 6.91
N THR A 4 -25.69 33.25 7.06
CA THR A 4 -24.85 33.62 8.24
C THR A 4 -23.40 33.24 7.88
N LEU A 5 -22.39 34.10 7.67
CA LEU A 5 -21.86 35.31 8.32
C LEU A 5 -20.88 35.02 9.48
N LEU A 6 -19.59 35.22 9.14
CA LEU A 6 -18.38 35.55 9.91
C LEU A 6 -17.80 34.60 10.97
N GLY A 7 -16.48 34.46 10.89
CA GLY A 7 -15.57 33.84 11.84
C GLY A 7 -14.16 33.92 11.27
N GLU A 8 -13.56 35.11 11.35
CA GLU A 8 -12.20 35.40 10.94
C GLU A 8 -11.28 35.00 12.11
N GLU A 9 -10.49 33.94 11.97
CA GLU A 9 -9.52 33.53 12.98
C GLU A 9 -8.15 33.34 12.32
N VAL A 10 -7.34 34.35 12.57
CA VAL A 10 -5.89 34.49 12.48
C VAL A 10 -5.13 33.15 12.51
N GLY A 11 -4.14 33.07 11.62
CA GLY A 11 -3.32 31.88 11.44
C GLY A 11 -2.57 31.42 12.68
N CYS A 12 -2.34 30.11 12.72
CA CYS A 12 -1.12 29.54 13.26
C CYS A 12 -0.53 28.71 12.11
N ARG A 13 0.63 29.13 11.59
CA ARG A 13 1.49 28.21 10.85
C ARG A 13 1.92 27.15 11.87
N SER A 14 1.20 26.04 11.93
CA SER A 14 1.71 24.86 12.61
C SER A 14 2.78 24.23 11.73
N GLU A 15 4.01 24.69 11.94
CA GLU A 15 5.18 23.84 11.78
C GLU A 15 4.99 22.61 12.69
N GLY A 16 5.18 21.42 12.14
CA GLY A 16 5.15 20.17 12.90
C GLY A 16 3.78 19.50 12.98
N SER A 17 3.40 18.81 11.91
CA SER A 17 2.61 17.59 12.06
C SER A 17 3.31 16.48 11.30
N SER A 18 4.30 15.87 11.96
CA SER A 18 4.74 14.51 11.62
C SER A 18 3.59 13.56 11.96
N SER A 19 2.45 13.70 11.30
CA SER A 19 1.39 12.71 11.34
C SER A 19 2.04 11.46 10.78
N SER A 20 2.28 10.46 11.63
CA SER A 20 2.72 9.13 11.20
C SER A 20 1.59 8.58 10.33
N LEU A 21 1.66 8.84 9.04
CA LEU A 21 0.67 8.37 8.09
C LEU A 21 0.75 6.85 8.10
N LEU A 22 -0.34 6.22 8.53
CA LEU A 22 -0.41 4.76 8.62
C LEU A 22 -0.21 4.16 7.22
N PRO A 23 0.45 3.00 7.11
CA PRO A 23 0.55 2.24 5.87
C PRO A 23 -0.83 2.06 5.24
N LYS A 24 -0.96 2.43 3.97
CA LYS A 24 -2.17 2.18 3.20
C LYS A 24 -1.91 1.02 2.24
N LEU A 25 -2.50 -0.14 2.56
CA LEU A 25 -2.48 -1.34 1.74
C LEU A 25 -3.83 -1.52 1.05
N SER A 26 -3.81 -1.80 -0.26
CA SER A 26 -4.98 -2.24 -1.02
C SER A 26 -4.58 -3.39 -1.93
N ILE A 27 -5.40 -4.44 -1.94
CA ILE A 27 -5.22 -5.61 -2.80
C ILE A 27 -6.49 -5.80 -3.62
N HIS A 28 -6.32 -5.95 -4.93
CA HIS A 28 -7.38 -6.20 -5.88
C HIS A 28 -7.09 -7.50 -6.63
N SER A 29 -8.11 -8.33 -6.81
CA SER A 29 -7.99 -9.60 -7.53
C SER A 29 -8.99 -9.66 -8.68
N GLN A 30 -8.51 -9.98 -9.87
CA GLN A 30 -9.32 -10.15 -11.07
C GLN A 30 -8.91 -11.44 -11.79
N GLY A 31 -9.76 -12.47 -11.70
CA GLY A 31 -9.45 -13.79 -12.24
C GLY A 31 -8.19 -14.37 -11.59
N SER A 32 -7.17 -14.65 -12.41
CA SER A 32 -5.87 -15.16 -11.95
C SER A 32 -4.86 -14.06 -11.60
N ILE A 33 -5.22 -12.77 -11.75
CA ILE A 33 -4.32 -11.64 -11.53
C ILE A 33 -4.61 -11.01 -10.18
N ILE A 34 -3.56 -10.70 -9.43
CA ILE A 34 -3.61 -9.91 -8.20
C ILE A 34 -2.76 -8.66 -8.39
N GLU A 35 -3.33 -7.53 -8.02
CA GLU A 35 -2.66 -6.24 -7.95
C GLU A 35 -2.63 -5.79 -6.49
N MET A 36 -1.44 -5.43 -6.02
CA MET A 36 -1.24 -4.81 -4.72
C MET A 36 -0.71 -3.40 -4.91
N ASN A 37 -1.30 -2.47 -4.15
CA ASN A 37 -0.78 -1.12 -3.97
C ASN A 37 -0.54 -0.88 -2.49
N LEU A 38 0.68 -0.46 -2.14
CA LEU A 38 1.11 -0.16 -0.78
C LEU A 38 1.74 1.22 -0.75
N ILE A 39 1.27 2.09 0.14
CA ILE A 39 1.85 3.41 0.39
C ILE A 39 2.32 3.44 1.85
N ILE A 40 3.60 3.67 2.05
CA ILE A 40 4.22 3.84 3.38
C ILE A 40 4.93 5.17 3.47
N SER A 41 5.08 5.70 4.68
CA SER A 41 5.90 6.89 4.92
C SER A 41 7.39 6.52 4.91
N VAL A 42 8.26 7.39 4.39
CA VAL A 42 9.72 7.12 4.27
C VAL A 42 10.43 6.91 5.61
N ASN A 43 9.80 7.35 6.71
CA ASN A 43 10.28 7.20 8.07
C ASN A 43 9.83 5.89 8.76
N MET A 44 9.07 5.03 8.09
CA MET A 44 8.69 3.71 8.60
C MET A 44 9.79 2.67 8.35
N LYS A 45 9.58 1.45 8.86
CA LYS A 45 10.46 0.29 8.64
C LYS A 45 10.84 0.20 7.16
N ARG A 46 12.14 0.04 6.88
CA ARG A 46 12.63 -0.18 5.52
C ARG A 46 12.09 -1.51 5.02
N LEU A 47 11.11 -1.44 4.13
CA LEU A 47 10.59 -2.55 3.35
C LEU A 47 11.42 -2.72 2.09
N THR A 48 11.89 -3.94 1.85
CA THR A 48 12.52 -4.28 0.58
C THR A 48 11.48 -4.82 -0.39
N LEU A 49 11.64 -4.49 -1.68
CA LEU A 49 10.75 -5.01 -2.72
C LEU A 49 10.81 -6.55 -2.80
N HIS A 50 11.98 -7.12 -2.49
CA HIS A 50 12.20 -8.57 -2.44
C HIS A 50 11.32 -9.26 -1.39
N GLU A 51 11.19 -8.71 -0.18
CA GLU A 51 10.28 -9.27 0.84
C GLU A 51 8.83 -9.28 0.38
N LEU A 52 8.39 -8.19 -0.27
CA LEU A 52 7.03 -8.11 -0.80
C LEU A 52 6.82 -9.12 -1.94
N MET A 53 7.74 -9.21 -2.89
CA MET A 53 7.68 -10.18 -4.00
C MET A 53 7.67 -11.63 -3.49
N GLY A 54 8.49 -11.95 -2.48
CA GLY A 54 8.55 -13.28 -1.89
C GLY A 54 7.20 -13.76 -1.35
N VAL A 55 6.39 -12.86 -0.76
CA VAL A 55 5.02 -13.19 -0.32
C VAL A 55 4.17 -13.72 -1.49
N PHE A 56 4.27 -13.11 -2.67
CA PHE A 56 3.53 -13.55 -3.85
C PHE A 56 4.03 -14.91 -4.35
N GLU A 57 5.34 -15.08 -4.46
CA GLU A 57 5.97 -16.31 -4.95
C GLU A 57 5.66 -17.51 -4.05
N GLU A 58 5.73 -17.33 -2.73
CA GLU A 58 5.41 -18.37 -1.75
C GLU A 58 3.93 -18.75 -1.74
N GLU A 59 3.04 -17.82 -2.09
CA GLU A 59 1.60 -18.08 -2.26
C GLU A 59 1.25 -18.58 -3.68
N GLY A 60 2.25 -18.96 -4.48
CA GLY A 60 2.06 -19.60 -5.79
C GLY A 60 1.74 -18.61 -6.92
N ALA A 61 2.12 -17.35 -6.75
CA ALA A 61 1.93 -16.29 -7.73
C ALA A 61 3.27 -15.93 -8.40
N GLN A 62 3.27 -15.83 -9.73
CA GLN A 62 4.38 -15.27 -10.49
C GLN A 62 4.26 -13.75 -10.52
N VAL A 63 5.29 -13.04 -10.07
CA VAL A 63 5.33 -11.58 -10.18
C VAL A 63 5.55 -11.17 -11.65
N MET A 64 4.63 -10.41 -12.20
CA MET A 64 4.66 -9.88 -13.57
C MET A 64 5.30 -8.50 -13.63
N SER A 65 5.00 -7.66 -12.65
CA SER A 65 5.53 -6.30 -12.55
C SER A 65 5.66 -5.90 -11.09
N ALA A 66 6.73 -5.18 -10.78
CA ALA A 66 6.96 -4.59 -9.48
C ALA A 66 7.51 -3.18 -9.69
N ASN A 67 6.82 -2.19 -9.14
CA ASN A 67 7.16 -0.78 -9.29
C ASN A 67 7.35 -0.14 -7.93
N LEU A 68 8.37 0.71 -7.83
CA LEU A 68 8.70 1.50 -6.66
C LEU A 68 8.72 2.98 -7.07
N GLN A 69 7.91 3.80 -6.42
CA GLN A 69 7.90 5.24 -6.63
C GLN A 69 8.18 5.93 -5.31
N ASN A 70 9.27 6.70 -5.26
CA ASN A 70 9.55 7.57 -4.14
C ASN A 70 8.82 8.91 -4.36
N LEU A 71 7.92 9.20 -3.44
CA LEU A 71 7.28 10.49 -3.26
C LEU A 71 8.05 11.25 -2.17
N ASN A 72 7.81 12.56 -2.05
CA ASN A 72 8.61 13.43 -1.19
C ASN A 72 8.69 12.94 0.28
N ASP A 73 7.57 12.48 0.82
CA ASP A 73 7.41 11.99 2.20
C ASP A 73 7.00 10.50 2.26
N ARG A 74 6.81 9.84 1.12
CA ARG A 74 6.21 8.50 1.04
C ARG A 74 6.87 7.64 -0.03
N THR A 75 6.70 6.35 0.09
CA THR A 75 7.08 5.39 -0.94
C THR A 75 5.85 4.59 -1.33
N ALA A 76 5.57 4.53 -2.62
CA ALA A 76 4.52 3.71 -3.20
C ALA A 76 5.13 2.47 -3.84
N TYR A 77 4.54 1.31 -3.55
CA TYR A 77 4.87 0.01 -4.12
C TYR A 77 3.65 -0.50 -4.86
N THR A 78 3.83 -0.90 -6.12
CA THR A 78 2.80 -1.56 -6.91
C THR A 78 3.34 -2.89 -7.37
N ILE A 79 2.64 -3.99 -7.06
CA ILE A 79 2.99 -5.34 -7.51
C ILE A 79 1.81 -5.92 -8.27
N ILE A 80 2.07 -6.42 -9.47
CA ILE A 80 1.12 -7.18 -10.28
C ILE A 80 1.65 -8.59 -10.37
N ALA A 81 0.86 -9.57 -9.96
CA ALA A 81 1.22 -10.97 -9.97
C ALA A 81 0.09 -11.83 -10.56
N GLN A 82 0.43 -13.02 -11.05
CA GLN A 82 -0.51 -13.95 -11.67
C GLN A 82 -0.37 -15.35 -11.06
N ALA A 83 -1.50 -16.03 -10.84
CA ALA A 83 -1.52 -17.41 -10.36
C ALA A 83 -0.82 -18.34 -11.34
N ILE A 84 0.19 -19.08 -10.86
CA ILE A 84 0.90 -20.09 -11.66
C ILE A 84 -0.05 -21.24 -11.99
N ILE A 85 -0.91 -21.63 -11.03
CA ILE A 85 -1.90 -22.70 -11.20
C ILE A 85 -3.30 -22.12 -11.03
N SER A 86 -3.97 -21.82 -12.15
CA SER A 86 -5.32 -21.24 -12.14
C SER A 86 -6.40 -22.14 -11.51
N ARG A 87 -6.13 -23.45 -11.37
CA ARG A 87 -7.06 -24.44 -10.78
C ARG A 87 -7.15 -24.34 -9.25
N ILE A 88 -6.09 -23.89 -8.59
CA ILE A 88 -6.03 -23.75 -7.12
C ILE A 88 -6.21 -22.28 -6.74
N GLY A 89 -5.96 -21.36 -7.68
CA GLY A 89 -6.08 -19.93 -7.46
C GLY A 89 -4.98 -19.40 -6.53
N ILE A 90 -4.99 -18.09 -6.30
CA ILE A 90 -4.24 -17.45 -5.23
C ILE A 90 -5.28 -16.84 -4.28
N ASP A 91 -5.06 -16.95 -2.98
CA ASP A 91 -5.91 -16.30 -1.98
C ASP A 91 -5.38 -14.89 -1.65
N PRO A 92 -6.06 -13.81 -2.09
CA PRO A 92 -5.62 -12.45 -1.84
C PRO A 92 -5.61 -12.11 -0.35
N SER A 93 -6.44 -12.76 0.46
CA SER A 93 -6.53 -12.49 1.91
C SER A 93 -5.30 -13.00 2.66
N ARG A 94 -4.71 -14.12 2.21
CA ARG A 94 -3.43 -14.63 2.75
C ARG A 94 -2.28 -13.69 2.42
N ILE A 95 -2.22 -13.19 1.19
CA ILE A 95 -1.23 -12.18 0.80
C ILE A 95 -1.40 -10.92 1.65
N GLU A 96 -2.64 -10.42 1.79
CA GLU A 96 -2.90 -9.22 2.60
C GLU A 96 -2.41 -9.38 4.03
N LYS A 97 -2.74 -10.51 4.66
CA LYS A 97 -2.29 -10.82 6.02
C LYS A 97 -0.77 -10.83 6.13
N ARG A 98 -0.07 -11.54 5.24
CA ARG A 98 1.39 -11.66 5.28
C ARG A 98 2.08 -10.33 5.01
N VAL A 99 1.55 -9.51 4.11
CA VAL A 99 2.07 -8.15 3.89
C VAL A 99 1.84 -7.29 5.12
N ARG A 100 0.68 -7.39 5.78
CA ARG A 100 0.40 -6.68 7.04
C ARG A 100 1.40 -7.06 8.13
N ASP A 101 1.74 -8.33 8.25
CA ASP A 101 2.73 -8.83 9.23
C ASP A 101 4.17 -8.30 8.97
N ILE A 102 4.47 -7.86 7.74
CA ILE A 102 5.77 -7.26 7.41
C ILE A 102 5.79 -5.75 7.74
N ILE A 103 4.67 -5.06 7.52
CA ILE A 103 4.57 -3.59 7.55
C ILE A 103 4.14 -3.01 8.90
N PHE A 104 3.42 -3.78 9.74
CA PHE A 104 2.94 -3.38 11.07
C PHE A 104 3.70 -4.12 12.17
#